data_AF-A0A3E1D6F4-F1
#
_entry.id   AF-A0A3E1D6F4-F1
#
_cell.length_a   1.000
_cell.length_b   1.000
_cell.length_c   1.000
_cell.angle_alpha   90.00
_cell.angle_beta   90.00
_cell.angle_gamma   90.00
#
_symmetry.space_group_name_H-M   'P 1'
#
loop_
_entity.id
_entity.type
_entity.pdbx_description
1 polymer ?
#
loop_
_entity_poly.entity_id
_entity_poly.type
_entity_poly.pdbx_seq_one_letter_code
_entity_poly.pdbx_strand_id
1 'polypeptide(L)'
;MMEMSGYATLIRPTKLRKIIMGTTEIMEKALCLKASERYELLEMLHKSLDKPDPEIDSVWIEEAERRLQAYREGKLDVVSMEEAFRDL
;
A
#
# COMPACT_ATOMS: atom_id res chain seq x y z
N MET A 1 44.33 -45.06 -22.53
CA MET A 1 45.00 -43.77 -22.25
C MET A 1 44.00 -42.68 -22.58
N MET A 2 43.39 -42.15 -21.52
CA MET A 2 42.40 -41.05 -21.35
C MET A 2 41.37 -40.76 -22.46
N GLU A 3 40.14 -41.19 -22.20
CA GLU A 3 38.92 -40.67 -22.82
C GLU A 3 38.59 -39.26 -22.29
N MET A 4 38.19 -38.37 -23.21
CA MET A 4 37.83 -36.98 -22.96
C MET A 4 36.48 -36.86 -22.25
N SER A 5 36.45 -37.07 -20.93
CA SER A 5 35.25 -36.95 -20.11
C SER A 5 34.99 -35.50 -19.67
N GLY A 6 34.03 -34.86 -20.33
CA GLY A 6 32.99 -34.04 -19.69
C GLY A 6 33.42 -32.76 -18.97
N TYR A 7 33.71 -31.69 -19.71
CA TYR A 7 33.65 -30.30 -19.20
C TYR A 7 32.28 -29.66 -19.46
N ALA A 8 31.21 -30.30 -19.00
CA ALA A 8 29.87 -29.72 -19.09
C ALA A 8 29.12 -29.87 -17.76
N THR A 9 29.70 -29.33 -16.68
CA THR A 9 29.02 -29.25 -15.38
C THR A 9 28.48 -27.83 -15.16
N LEU A 10 27.27 -27.61 -15.66
CA LEU A 10 26.12 -27.05 -14.92
C LEU A 10 26.39 -25.84 -14.00
N ILE A 11 26.44 -24.63 -14.56
CA ILE A 11 25.92 -23.47 -13.81
C ILE A 11 24.40 -23.53 -13.90
N ARG A 12 23.77 -24.09 -12.86
CA ARG A 12 22.31 -24.04 -12.69
C ARG A 12 21.90 -22.58 -12.55
N PRO A 13 20.90 -22.07 -13.29
CA PRO A 13 20.33 -20.77 -12.98
C PRO A 13 19.69 -20.87 -11.59
N THR A 14 20.30 -20.22 -10.60
CA THR A 14 19.69 -20.05 -9.29
C THR A 14 18.39 -19.29 -9.48
N LYS A 15 17.26 -19.99 -9.40
CA LYS A 15 15.95 -19.38 -9.10
C LYS A 15 16.21 -18.48 -7.90
N LEU A 16 16.11 -17.16 -8.09
CA LEU A 16 16.04 -16.19 -7.01
C LEU A 16 14.91 -16.63 -6.09
N ARG A 17 15.27 -17.31 -5.00
CA ARG A 17 14.33 -17.73 -3.97
C ARG A 17 13.86 -16.43 -3.33
N LYS A 18 12.67 -15.97 -3.69
CA LYS A 18 12.01 -14.85 -3.02
C LYS A 18 11.95 -15.23 -1.53
N ILE A 19 12.80 -14.62 -0.71
CA ILE A 19 12.79 -14.83 0.73
C ILE A 19 11.50 -14.18 1.21
N ILE A 20 10.49 -14.99 1.50
CA ILE A 20 9.30 -14.50 2.21
C ILE A 20 9.67 -14.58 3.69
N MET A 21 10.11 -13.45 4.23
CA MET A 21 10.31 -13.26 5.66
C MET A 21 8.93 -13.24 6.34
N GLY A 22 8.79 -13.88 7.51
CA GLY A 22 7.53 -13.87 8.25
C GLY A 22 7.26 -12.51 8.92
N THR A 23 5.98 -12.16 9.15
CA THR A 23 5.61 -10.87 9.76
C THR A 23 6.29 -10.63 11.12
N THR A 24 6.42 -11.67 11.94
CA THR A 24 7.13 -11.59 13.24
C THR A 24 8.61 -11.24 13.08
N GLU A 25 9.30 -11.88 12.13
CA GLU A 25 10.73 -11.63 11.89
C GLU A 25 10.96 -10.21 11.31
N ILE A 26 10.05 -9.73 10.47
CA ILE A 26 10.07 -8.34 9.96
C ILE A 26 9.88 -7.36 11.12
N MET A 27 8.93 -7.64 12.02
CA MET A 27 8.65 -6.79 13.18
C MET A 27 9.86 -6.72 14.12
N GLU A 28 10.49 -7.85 14.44
CA GLU A 28 11.70 -7.91 15.27
C GLU A 28 12.82 -7.04 14.68
N LYS A 29 13.05 -7.13 13.37
CA LYS A 29 14.05 -6.29 12.68
C LYS A 29 13.68 -4.81 12.67
N ALA A 30 12.41 -4.49 12.43
CA ALA A 30 11.93 -3.12 12.45
C ALA A 30 12.10 -2.48 13.84
N LEU A 31 11.87 -3.23 14.92
CA LEU A 31 12.04 -2.74 16.29
C LEU A 31 13.50 -2.46 16.67
N CYS A 32 14.48 -3.03 15.96
CA CYS A 32 15.91 -2.73 16.14
C CYS A 32 16.33 -1.38 15.52
N LEU A 33 15.49 -0.76 14.68
CA LEU A 33 15.78 0.52 14.05
C LEU A 33 15.58 1.70 15.01
N LYS A 34 16.21 2.84 14.72
CA LYS A 34 15.94 4.08 15.46
C LYS A 34 14.50 4.53 15.23
N ALA A 35 13.96 5.34 16.14
CA ALA A 35 12.59 5.84 16.02
C ALA A 35 12.30 6.53 14.68
N SER A 36 13.24 7.32 14.15
CA SER A 36 13.10 7.98 12.85
C SER A 36 13.02 6.99 11.68
N GLU A 37 13.85 5.95 11.69
CA GLU A 37 13.89 4.93 10.64
C GLU A 37 12.64 4.03 10.69
N ARG A 38 12.12 3.75 11.90
CA ARG A 38 10.83 3.06 12.05
C ARG A 38 9.68 3.87 11.48
N TYR A 39 9.68 5.19 11.71
CA TYR A 39 8.69 6.09 11.15
C TYR A 39 8.76 6.10 9.62
N GLU A 40 9.96 6.21 9.05
CA GLU A 40 10.17 6.15 7.60
C GLU A 40 9.68 4.82 7.00
N LEU A 41 9.98 3.69 7.66
CA LEU A 41 9.49 2.37 7.23
C LEU A 41 7.95 2.29 7.27
N LEU A 42 7.34 2.85 8.33
CA LEU A 42 5.88 2.89 8.46
C LEU A 42 5.24 3.71 7.34
N GLU A 43 5.79 4.88 7.02
CA GLU A 43 5.34 5.71 5.89
C GLU A 43 5.44 4.98 4.55
N MET A 44 6.56 4.28 4.30
CA MET A 44 6.73 3.49 3.08
C MET A 44 5.71 2.36 2.97
N LEU A 45 5.45 1.64 4.08
CA LEU A 45 4.44 0.59 4.13
C LEU A 45 3.04 1.17 3.94
N HIS A 46 2.71 2.29 4.59
CA HIS A 46 1.43 2.95 4.44
C HIS A 46 1.17 3.36 2.99
N LYS A 47 2.12 4.04 2.33
CA LYS A 47 2.05 4.38 0.90
C LYS A 47 1.94 3.18 -0.03
N SER A 48 2.42 2.02 0.39
CA SER A 48 2.29 0.80 -0.41
C SER A 48 0.87 0.23 -0.41
N LEU A 49 0.09 0.54 0.63
CA LEU A 49 -1.30 0.15 0.82
C LEU A 49 -2.26 1.23 0.31
N ASP A 50 -1.95 2.48 0.59
CA ASP A 50 -2.69 3.67 0.17
C ASP A 50 -2.26 4.10 -1.24
N LYS A 51 -2.55 3.23 -2.22
CA LYS A 51 -2.33 3.56 -3.62
C LYS A 51 -3.60 4.21 -4.17
N PRO A 52 -3.54 5.47 -4.64
CA PRO A 52 -4.70 6.09 -5.26
C PRO A 52 -5.09 5.27 -6.48
N ASP A 53 -6.37 4.95 -6.57
CA ASP A 53 -6.98 4.32 -7.72
C ASP A 53 -7.69 5.42 -8.51
N PRO A 54 -7.18 5.80 -9.69
CA PRO A 54 -7.75 6.89 -10.47
C PRO A 54 -9.22 6.66 -10.86
N GLU A 55 -9.65 5.40 -10.99
CA GLU A 55 -11.05 5.09 -11.30
C GLU A 55 -11.95 5.38 -10.09
N ILE A 56 -11.49 5.00 -8.89
CA ILE A 56 -12.18 5.33 -7.64
C ILE A 56 -12.22 6.85 -7.47
N ASP A 57 -11.10 7.55 -7.64
CA ASP A 57 -11.03 9.01 -7.53
C ASP A 57 -12.02 9.69 -8.48
N SER A 58 -12.14 9.22 -9.73
CA SER A 58 -13.10 9.74 -10.69
C SER A 58 -14.55 9.59 -10.21
N VAL A 59 -14.90 8.42 -9.67
CA VAL A 59 -16.25 8.16 -9.14
C VAL A 59 -16.55 9.04 -7.93
N TRP A 60 -15.56 9.28 -7.05
CA TRP A 60 -15.71 10.18 -5.91
C TRP A 60 -15.89 11.64 -6.34
N ILE A 61 -15.17 12.10 -7.37
CA ILE A 61 -15.34 13.45 -7.92
C ILE A 61 -16.76 13.63 -8.46
N GLU A 62 -17.23 12.70 -9.30
CA GLU A 62 -18.58 12.76 -9.87
C GLU A 62 -19.66 12.80 -8.78
N GLU A 63 -19.50 11.98 -7.73
CA GLU A 63 -20.45 11.94 -6.62
C GLU A 63 -20.42 13.23 -5.77
N ALA A 64 -19.23 13.76 -5.50
CA ALA A 64 -19.08 15.01 -4.77
C ALA A 64 -19.74 16.18 -5.52
N GLU A 65 -19.52 16.27 -6.84
CA GLU A 65 -20.15 17.28 -7.69
C GLU A 65 -21.67 17.14 -7.72
N ARG A 66 -22.19 15.92 -7.89
CA ARG A 66 -23.64 15.64 -7.83
C ARG A 66 -24.26 16.10 -6.52
N ARG A 67 -23.65 15.74 -5.38
CA ARG A 67 -24.15 16.12 -4.05
C ARG A 67 -24.10 17.63 -3.84
N LEU A 68 -23.02 18.28 -4.26
CA LEU A 68 -22.90 19.73 -4.16
C LEU A 68 -23.97 20.45 -4.98
N GLN A 69 -24.28 19.95 -6.18
CA GLN A 69 -25.33 20.52 -7.01
C GLN A 69 -26.73 20.33 -6.38
N ALA A 70 -27.04 19.12 -5.90
CA ALA A 70 -28.31 18.85 -5.25
C ALA A 70 -28.50 19.69 -3.96
N TYR A 71 -27.42 19.91 -3.21
CA TYR A 71 -27.42 20.85 -2.07
C TYR A 71 -27.74 22.29 -2.51
N ARG A 72 -27.06 22.80 -3.54
CA ARG A 72 -27.31 24.15 -4.08
C ARG A 72 -28.73 24.33 -4.60
N GLU A 73 -29.34 23.27 -5.11
CA GLU A 73 -30.72 23.24 -5.58
C GLU A 73 -31.75 23.04 -4.45
N GLY A 74 -31.32 22.87 -3.19
CA GLY A 74 -32.20 22.62 -2.05
C GLY A 74 -32.89 21.26 -2.09
N LYS A 75 -32.31 20.28 -2.79
CA LYS A 75 -32.84 18.92 -2.97
C LYS A 75 -32.27 17.90 -1.98
N LEU A 76 -31.45 18.35 -1.03
CA LEU A 76 -30.84 17.51 0.00
C LEU A 76 -31.22 18.01 1.39
N ASP A 77 -31.56 17.07 2.26
CA ASP A 77 -31.60 17.33 3.69
C ASP A 77 -30.17 17.54 4.20
N VAL A 78 -29.97 18.59 4.99
CA VAL A 78 -28.67 18.95 5.54
C VAL A 78 -28.73 19.09 7.05
N VAL A 79 -27.62 18.76 7.68
CA VAL A 79 -27.37 19.00 9.10
C VAL A 79 -26.32 20.09 9.23
N SER A 80 -26.31 20.79 10.38
CA SER A 80 -25.25 21.76 10.64
C SER A 80 -23.92 21.05 10.88
N MET A 81 -22.81 21.78 10.77
CA MET A 81 -21.49 21.22 11.05
C MET A 81 -21.38 20.75 12.51
N GLU A 82 -21.94 21.50 13.44
CA GLU A 82 -21.98 21.16 14.86
C GLU A 82 -22.75 19.86 15.12
N GLU A 83 -23.82 19.60 14.35
CA GLU A 83 -24.55 18.35 14.42
C GLU A 83 -23.76 17.19 13.78
N ALA A 84 -23.13 17.40 12.63
CA ALA A 84 -22.36 16.37 11.94
C ALA A 84 -21.14 15.89 12.75
N PHE A 85 -20.54 16.76 13.57
CA PHE A 85 -19.32 16.47 14.35
C PHE A 85 -19.58 16.24 15.84
N ARG A 86 -20.85 16.10 16.25
CA ARG A 86 -21.24 15.99 17.66
C ARG A 86 -20.53 14.86 18.44
N ASP A 87 -20.23 13.75 17.76
CA ASP A 87 -19.72 12.51 18.37
C ASP A 87 -18.27 12.17 17.99
N LEU A 88 -17.56 13.09 17.30
CA LEU A 88 -16.14 12.98 16.96
C LEU A 88 -15.27 13.61 18.04
#